data_AF-A0A6J4ZVB3-F1
#
_entry.id   AF-A0A6J4ZVB3-F1
#
_cell.length_a   1.000
_cell.length_b   1.000
_cell.length_c   1.000
_cell.angle_alpha   90.00
_cell.angle_beta   90.00
_cell.angle_gamma   90.00
#
_symmetry.space_group_name_H-M   'P 1'
#
loop_
_entity.id
_entity.type
_entity.pdbx_description
1 polymer ?
#
loop_
_entity_poly.entity_id
_entity_poly.type
_entity_poly.pdbx_seq_one_letter_code
_entity_poly.pdbx_strand_id
1 'polypeptide(L)'
;MNPTRTRLDATRWHWQHGPIDLILSAEGDPDVLQAAYEACWTRFVGVLPELVSELKLLREPLRAQAAVGECPLRGDVARRMWSACHPHRARFITPMAAVAGSVADELIGAFKREGISRAYINNGGDIAFHLSEGRQFRVGVFADLAQALPAMRMAKSGATLDADLTLDASLPIRGIATSGWRGRSFSLGIADSVTVLARDAASADAAATMIANAVDLDHAGIVRAPASSLKDDTDLGDRLVTVDVPALPQPLVDFALARGVAAARRLQDHGLIEGAALFLQGRARIAGLHDTESALLSLHRAHSTTEASCSKYAAC
;
A
#
# COMPACT_ATOMS: atom_id res chain seq x y z
N MET A 1 13.11 -12.68 -16.33
CA MET A 1 11.83 -12.52 -17.04
C MET A 1 11.85 -11.16 -17.72
N ASN A 2 11.43 -11.06 -18.97
CA ASN A 2 11.39 -9.76 -19.65
C ASN A 2 10.16 -8.96 -19.17
N PRO A 3 10.26 -7.62 -19.10
CA PRO A 3 9.12 -6.78 -18.76
C PRO A 3 8.05 -6.85 -19.86
N THR A 4 6.77 -6.85 -19.47
CA THR A 4 5.61 -6.86 -20.37
C THR A 4 4.69 -5.68 -20.11
N ARG A 5 4.00 -5.19 -21.17
CA ARG A 5 2.92 -4.21 -21.07
C ARG A 5 1.75 -4.64 -21.94
N THR A 6 0.55 -4.63 -21.38
CA THR A 6 -0.70 -5.01 -22.05
C THR A 6 -1.79 -3.99 -21.72
N ARG A 7 -2.61 -3.60 -22.70
CA ARG A 7 -3.80 -2.79 -22.41
C ARG A 7 -4.86 -3.68 -21.79
N LEU A 8 -5.41 -3.24 -20.66
CA LEU A 8 -6.58 -3.88 -20.04
C LEU A 8 -7.87 -3.37 -20.68
N ASP A 9 -7.92 -2.07 -20.99
CA ASP A 9 -9.03 -1.43 -21.68
C ASP A 9 -8.60 -0.10 -22.34
N ALA A 10 -9.58 0.77 -22.64
CA ALA A 10 -9.36 2.07 -23.25
C ALA A 10 -8.42 2.98 -22.43
N THR A 11 -8.43 2.86 -21.11
CA THR A 11 -7.78 3.81 -20.18
C THR A 11 -6.70 3.18 -19.32
N ARG A 12 -6.73 1.85 -19.13
CA ARG A 12 -5.85 1.15 -18.19
C ARG A 12 -4.87 0.22 -18.88
N TRP A 13 -3.69 0.14 -18.28
CA TRP A 13 -2.62 -0.77 -18.64
C TRP A 13 -2.30 -1.72 -17.49
N HIS A 14 -1.81 -2.89 -17.86
CA HIS A 14 -1.18 -3.86 -16.97
C HIS A 14 0.27 -4.05 -17.38
N TRP A 15 1.20 -3.73 -16.49
CA TRP A 15 2.64 -3.89 -16.72
C TRP A 15 3.21 -4.86 -15.69
N GLN A 16 4.09 -5.76 -16.12
CA GLN A 16 4.68 -6.76 -15.24
C GLN A 16 6.17 -6.94 -15.50
N HIS A 17 6.96 -7.02 -14.43
CA HIS A 17 8.38 -7.39 -14.49
C HIS A 17 8.72 -8.19 -13.23
N GLY A 18 8.79 -9.52 -13.36
CA GLY A 18 8.96 -10.42 -12.22
C GLY A 18 7.83 -10.24 -11.19
N PRO A 19 8.15 -9.93 -9.90
CA PRO A 19 7.15 -9.75 -8.85
C PRO A 19 6.46 -8.37 -8.85
N ILE A 20 6.91 -7.45 -9.71
CA ILE A 20 6.31 -6.12 -9.86
C ILE A 20 5.13 -6.26 -10.82
N ASP A 21 3.93 -5.93 -10.33
CA ASP A 21 2.65 -6.12 -11.03
C ASP A 21 1.85 -4.82 -10.92
N LEU A 22 1.79 -4.06 -12.02
CA LEU A 22 1.26 -2.70 -12.02
C LEU A 22 -0.05 -2.61 -12.79
N ILE A 23 -1.03 -1.93 -12.21
CA ILE A 23 -2.14 -1.33 -12.94
C ILE A 23 -1.96 0.17 -12.96
N LEU A 24 -2.06 0.77 -14.14
CA LEU A 24 -1.83 2.20 -14.31
C LEU A 24 -2.80 2.81 -15.31
N SER A 25 -3.19 4.05 -15.03
CA SER A 25 -4.05 4.87 -15.87
C SER A 25 -3.66 6.33 -15.72
N ALA A 26 -3.93 7.10 -16.76
CA ALA A 26 -3.67 8.53 -16.79
C ALA A 26 -4.63 9.22 -17.77
N GLU A 27 -4.95 10.47 -17.44
CA GLU A 27 -5.77 11.37 -18.22
C GLU A 27 -5.00 12.68 -18.46
N GLY A 28 -5.20 13.27 -19.62
CA GLY A 28 -4.43 14.43 -20.06
C GLY A 28 -4.43 14.59 -21.58
N ASP A 29 -3.59 15.50 -22.06
CA ASP A 29 -3.41 15.76 -23.48
C ASP A 29 -2.78 14.53 -24.17
N PRO A 30 -3.31 14.09 -25.34
CA PRO A 30 -2.87 12.83 -25.96
C PRO A 30 -1.36 12.71 -26.19
N ASP A 31 -0.72 13.77 -26.68
CA ASP A 31 0.73 13.77 -26.97
C ASP A 31 1.57 13.70 -25.68
N VAL A 32 1.14 14.40 -24.64
CA VAL A 32 1.80 14.39 -23.32
C VAL A 32 1.63 13.03 -22.65
N LEU A 33 0.43 12.45 -22.72
CA LEU A 33 0.15 11.11 -22.21
C LEU A 33 1.05 10.06 -22.86
N GLN A 34 1.14 10.07 -24.19
CA GLN A 34 1.99 9.13 -24.91
C GLN A 34 3.46 9.27 -24.48
N ALA A 35 3.97 10.50 -24.36
CA ALA A 35 5.32 10.76 -23.90
C ALA A 35 5.55 10.33 -22.43
N ALA A 36 4.54 10.51 -21.55
CA ALA A 36 4.60 10.08 -20.15
C ALA A 36 4.63 8.55 -20.03
N TYR A 37 3.79 7.84 -20.79
CA TYR A 37 3.79 6.38 -20.82
C TYR A 37 5.11 5.81 -21.33
N GLU A 38 5.70 6.36 -22.38
CA GLU A 38 6.99 5.86 -22.88
C GLU A 38 8.13 6.14 -21.90
N ALA A 39 8.18 7.32 -21.29
CA ALA A 39 9.18 7.61 -20.25
C ALA A 39 9.03 6.70 -19.02
N CYS A 40 7.79 6.47 -18.59
CA CYS A 40 7.48 5.56 -17.50
C CYS A 40 7.92 4.12 -17.84
N TRP A 41 7.66 3.67 -19.07
CA TRP A 41 8.05 2.35 -19.54
C TRP A 41 9.58 2.19 -19.57
N THR A 42 10.30 3.17 -20.13
CA THR A 42 11.77 3.17 -20.12
C THR A 42 12.32 3.06 -18.70
N ARG A 43 11.75 3.79 -17.73
CA ARG A 43 12.14 3.69 -16.33
C ARG A 43 11.83 2.32 -15.73
N PHE A 44 10.62 1.81 -15.95
CA PHE A 44 10.12 0.54 -15.41
C PHE A 44 11.00 -0.66 -15.76
N VAL A 45 11.54 -0.70 -16.99
CA VAL A 45 12.44 -1.77 -17.44
C VAL A 45 13.67 -1.92 -16.52
N GLY A 46 14.21 -0.81 -16.00
CA GLY A 46 15.42 -0.80 -15.16
C GLY A 46 15.18 -1.05 -13.66
N VAL A 47 13.95 -0.88 -13.17
CA VAL A 47 13.64 -0.94 -11.73
C VAL A 47 14.01 -2.28 -11.10
N LEU A 48 13.56 -3.40 -11.69
CA LEU A 48 13.80 -4.72 -11.09
C LEU A 48 15.30 -5.09 -11.04
N PRO A 49 16.09 -4.95 -12.14
CA PRO A 49 17.54 -5.19 -12.09
C PRO A 49 18.27 -4.36 -11.03
N GLU A 50 17.93 -3.07 -10.88
CA GLU A 50 18.50 -2.19 -9.85
C GLU A 50 18.22 -2.74 -8.45
N LEU A 51 16.96 -3.06 -8.14
CA LEU A 51 16.57 -3.61 -6.84
C LEU A 51 17.22 -4.96 -6.55
N VAL A 52 17.31 -5.84 -7.56
CA VAL A 52 17.98 -7.14 -7.43
C VAL A 52 19.47 -6.96 -7.10
N SER A 53 20.13 -5.93 -7.67
CA SER A 53 21.54 -5.66 -7.39
C SER A 53 21.83 -5.28 -5.93
N GLU A 54 20.83 -4.73 -5.23
CA GLU A 54 20.92 -4.31 -3.82
C GLU A 54 20.11 -5.21 -2.86
N LEU A 55 19.55 -6.32 -3.36
CA LEU A 55 18.56 -7.14 -2.65
C LEU A 55 19.05 -7.66 -1.30
N LYS A 56 20.34 -7.98 -1.18
CA LYS A 56 20.94 -8.42 0.08
C LYS A 56 20.78 -7.35 1.16
N LEU A 57 21.15 -6.10 0.86
CA LEU A 57 21.03 -4.97 1.78
C LEU A 57 19.56 -4.59 2.03
N LEU A 58 18.71 -4.68 1.00
CA LEU A 58 17.28 -4.41 1.12
C LEU A 58 16.55 -5.38 2.05
N ARG A 59 17.10 -6.56 2.30
CA ARG A 59 16.56 -7.55 3.25
C ARG A 59 17.15 -7.43 4.65
N GLU A 60 18.15 -6.59 4.85
CA GLU A 60 18.73 -6.37 6.18
C GLU A 60 17.83 -5.46 7.02
N PRO A 61 17.59 -5.80 8.30
CA PRO A 61 16.80 -4.95 9.17
C PRO A 61 17.51 -3.63 9.45
N LEU A 62 16.74 -2.54 9.49
CA LEU A 62 17.27 -1.25 9.90
C LEU A 62 17.67 -1.32 11.38
N ARG A 63 18.87 -0.84 11.69
CA ARG A 63 19.35 -0.71 13.06
C ARG A 63 18.61 0.44 13.75
N ALA A 64 18.19 0.24 14.99
CA ALA A 64 17.48 1.26 15.77
C ALA A 64 18.28 2.58 15.88
N GLN A 65 19.60 2.48 15.97
CA GLN A 65 20.51 3.61 16.11
C GLN A 65 20.94 4.23 14.77
N ALA A 66 20.51 3.69 13.63
CA ALA A 66 20.95 4.18 12.33
C ALA A 66 20.57 5.65 12.12
N ALA A 67 21.55 6.49 11.76
CA ALA A 67 21.29 7.87 11.37
C ALA A 67 20.81 7.93 9.90
N VAL A 68 20.03 8.97 9.54
CA VAL A 68 19.49 9.13 8.16
C VAL A 68 20.59 9.10 7.10
N GLY A 69 21.76 9.68 7.41
CA GLY A 69 22.93 9.73 6.51
C GLY A 69 23.68 8.40 6.34
N GLU A 70 23.33 7.34 7.09
CA GLU A 70 23.98 6.03 7.04
C GLU A 70 23.32 5.06 6.04
N CYS A 71 22.41 5.55 5.19
CA CYS A 71 21.76 4.72 4.17
C CYS A 71 22.83 4.07 3.27
N PRO A 72 22.96 2.72 3.26
CA PRO A 72 24.01 2.03 2.51
C PRO A 72 23.64 1.82 1.03
N LEU A 73 22.40 2.14 0.66
CA LEU A 73 21.83 1.89 -0.64
C LEU A 73 22.13 3.04 -1.61
N ARG A 74 22.24 2.72 -2.90
CA ARG A 74 22.66 3.66 -3.94
C ARG A 74 21.54 4.00 -4.91
N GLY A 75 20.75 3.01 -5.34
CA GLY A 75 19.67 3.20 -6.29
C GLY A 75 18.53 4.05 -5.72
N ASP A 76 17.90 4.86 -6.56
CA ASP A 76 16.88 5.82 -6.13
C ASP A 76 15.69 5.14 -5.45
N VAL A 77 15.21 4.03 -6.02
CA VAL A 77 14.11 3.24 -5.43
C VAL A 77 14.54 2.62 -4.11
N ALA A 78 15.75 2.05 -4.04
CA ALA A 78 16.27 1.43 -2.83
C ALA A 78 16.45 2.45 -1.68
N ARG A 79 16.97 3.64 -1.98
CA ARG A 79 17.09 4.75 -1.02
C ARG A 79 15.73 5.25 -0.55
N ARG A 80 14.73 5.28 -1.44
CA ARG A 80 13.33 5.62 -1.08
C ARG A 80 12.75 4.59 -0.11
N MET A 81 12.92 3.30 -0.39
CA MET A 81 12.49 2.21 0.49
C MET A 81 13.07 2.35 1.90
N TRP A 82 14.39 2.57 1.98
CA TRP A 82 15.07 2.73 3.26
C TRP A 82 14.63 3.99 4.00
N SER A 83 14.44 5.11 3.29
CA SER A 83 13.99 6.37 3.88
C SER A 83 12.58 6.26 4.45
N ALA A 84 11.67 5.59 3.75
CA ALA A 84 10.31 5.32 4.24
C ALA A 84 10.32 4.41 5.48
N CYS A 85 11.23 3.43 5.56
CA CYS A 85 11.35 2.53 6.71
C CYS A 85 12.08 3.14 7.90
N HIS A 86 12.93 4.16 7.68
CA HIS A 86 13.80 4.74 8.70
C HIS A 86 13.07 5.28 9.95
N PRO A 87 11.92 5.97 9.86
CA PRO A 87 11.16 6.41 11.03
C PRO A 87 10.68 5.25 11.92
N HIS A 88 10.59 4.04 11.38
CA HIS A 88 10.06 2.86 12.07
C HIS A 88 11.13 1.96 12.71
N ARG A 89 12.42 2.26 12.48
CA ARG A 89 13.60 1.43 12.88
C ARG A 89 13.72 1.08 14.37
N ALA A 90 12.98 1.74 15.25
CA ALA A 90 12.89 1.37 16.67
C ALA A 90 12.21 0.00 16.86
N ARG A 91 11.47 -0.48 15.86
CA ARG A 91 10.92 -1.82 15.75
C ARG A 91 11.57 -2.52 14.55
N PHE A 92 11.40 -3.84 14.48
CA PHE A 92 11.87 -4.58 13.33
C PHE A 92 11.14 -4.13 12.06
N ILE A 93 11.94 -3.71 11.07
CA ILE A 93 11.51 -3.40 9.71
C ILE A 93 12.73 -3.53 8.78
N THR A 94 12.49 -3.98 7.56
CA THR A 94 13.48 -4.00 6.47
C THR A 94 13.01 -3.05 5.37
N PRO A 95 13.88 -2.56 4.48
CA PRO A 95 13.46 -1.78 3.32
C PRO A 95 12.40 -2.48 2.46
N MET A 96 12.33 -3.82 2.47
CA MET A 96 11.32 -4.58 1.73
C MET A 96 9.87 -4.21 2.09
N ALA A 97 9.63 -3.65 3.29
CA ALA A 97 8.31 -3.19 3.73
C ALA A 97 7.78 -1.95 2.98
N ALA A 98 8.58 -1.33 2.12
CA ALA A 98 8.20 -0.17 1.31
C ALA A 98 8.43 -0.39 -0.20
N VAL A 99 8.69 -1.63 -0.63
CA VAL A 99 9.11 -1.92 -2.01
C VAL A 99 8.04 -1.52 -3.01
N ALA A 100 6.78 -1.82 -2.74
CA ALA A 100 5.72 -1.68 -3.71
C ALA A 100 5.34 -0.20 -3.88
N GLY A 101 5.20 0.50 -2.75
CA GLY A 101 5.02 1.95 -2.72
C GLY A 101 6.18 2.71 -3.35
N SER A 102 7.43 2.33 -3.06
CA SER A 102 8.61 3.02 -3.62
C SER A 102 8.73 2.87 -5.14
N VAL A 103 8.32 1.72 -5.69
CA VAL A 103 8.23 1.52 -7.14
C VAL A 103 7.12 2.37 -7.74
N ALA A 104 5.95 2.44 -7.10
CA ALA A 104 4.86 3.29 -7.58
C ALA A 104 5.26 4.78 -7.59
N ASP A 105 5.90 5.27 -6.52
CA ASP A 105 6.39 6.65 -6.41
C ASP A 105 7.46 7.00 -7.45
N GLU A 106 8.35 6.06 -7.75
CA GLU A 106 9.36 6.25 -8.79
C GLU A 106 8.70 6.48 -10.15
N LEU A 107 7.74 5.62 -10.49
CA LEU A 107 7.15 5.58 -11.82
C LEU A 107 6.11 6.69 -12.02
N ILE A 108 5.38 7.09 -10.97
CA ILE A 108 4.39 8.18 -11.08
C ILE A 108 5.06 9.52 -11.42
N GLY A 109 6.36 9.65 -11.14
CA GLY A 109 7.17 10.81 -11.53
C GLY A 109 7.11 11.11 -13.03
N ALA A 110 6.97 10.10 -13.89
CA ALA A 110 6.85 10.29 -15.33
C ALA A 110 5.57 11.04 -15.74
N PHE A 111 4.53 11.01 -14.90
CA PHE A 111 3.23 11.65 -15.13
C PHE A 111 3.10 13.04 -14.48
N LYS A 112 4.11 13.49 -13.72
CA LYS A 112 4.16 14.85 -13.14
C LYS A 112 4.56 15.86 -14.22
N ARG A 113 3.66 16.09 -15.18
CA ARG A 113 3.87 16.98 -16.34
C ARG A 113 2.68 17.90 -16.53
N GLU A 114 2.92 19.09 -17.06
CA GLU A 114 1.86 19.94 -17.58
C GLU A 114 1.12 19.21 -18.71
N GLY A 115 -0.21 19.33 -18.76
CA GLY A 115 -1.07 18.56 -19.66
C GLY A 115 -1.51 17.20 -19.11
N ILE A 116 -0.99 16.72 -17.98
CA ILE A 116 -1.51 15.54 -17.28
C ILE A 116 -2.42 15.98 -16.13
N SER A 117 -3.70 15.60 -16.23
CA SER A 117 -4.73 16.00 -15.26
C SER A 117 -4.78 15.07 -14.05
N ARG A 118 -4.72 13.76 -14.26
CA ARG A 118 -4.62 12.77 -13.19
C ARG A 118 -3.97 11.49 -13.68
N ALA A 119 -3.23 10.82 -12.81
CA ALA A 119 -2.62 9.52 -13.08
C ALA A 119 -2.50 8.71 -11.80
N TYR A 120 -2.52 7.39 -11.90
CA TYR A 120 -2.22 6.51 -10.78
C TYR A 120 -1.39 5.31 -11.24
N ILE A 121 -0.60 4.78 -10.32
CA ILE A 121 0.10 3.51 -10.45
C ILE A 121 -0.18 2.71 -9.19
N ASN A 122 -0.82 1.55 -9.36
CA ASN A 122 -1.16 0.61 -8.30
C ASN A 122 -0.28 -0.63 -8.42
N ASN A 123 0.56 -0.87 -7.41
CA ASN A 123 1.43 -2.03 -7.30
C ASN A 123 0.98 -2.96 -6.18
N GLY A 124 -0.10 -3.71 -6.38
CA GLY A 124 -0.49 -4.71 -5.38
C GLY A 124 -1.34 -4.18 -4.22
N GLY A 125 -1.89 -2.97 -4.31
CA GLY A 125 -2.56 -2.27 -3.21
C GLY A 125 -1.79 -1.03 -2.73
N ASP A 126 -0.57 -0.85 -3.23
CA ASP A 126 0.28 0.31 -2.94
C ASP A 126 0.23 1.26 -4.14
N ILE A 127 -0.43 2.41 -3.93
CA ILE A 127 -0.86 3.33 -4.97
C ILE A 127 -0.14 4.65 -4.81
N ALA A 128 0.61 5.05 -5.83
CA ALA A 128 1.07 6.42 -6.00
C ALA A 128 0.20 7.10 -7.06
N PHE A 129 -0.17 8.36 -6.84
CA PHE A 129 -1.00 9.08 -7.79
C PHE A 129 -0.58 10.55 -7.97
N HIS A 130 -0.89 11.09 -9.14
CA HIS A 130 -0.75 12.50 -9.51
C HIS A 130 -2.14 13.08 -9.74
N LEU A 131 -2.36 14.30 -9.23
CA LEU A 131 -3.59 15.06 -9.37
C LEU A 131 -3.25 16.52 -9.65
N SER A 132 -3.74 17.05 -10.77
CA SER A 132 -3.76 18.49 -11.05
C SER A 132 -4.89 19.18 -10.28
N GLU A 133 -4.81 20.51 -10.16
CA GLU A 133 -5.87 21.32 -9.57
C GLU A 133 -7.24 21.04 -10.20
N GLY A 134 -8.29 21.03 -9.38
CA GLY A 134 -9.67 20.74 -9.79
C GLY A 134 -9.96 19.27 -10.14
N ARG A 135 -8.98 18.37 -10.01
CA ARG A 135 -9.17 16.93 -10.21
C ARG A 135 -9.23 16.18 -8.88
N GLN A 136 -9.91 15.04 -8.92
CA GLN A 136 -10.13 14.17 -7.78
C GLN A 136 -10.03 12.70 -8.17
N PHE A 137 -9.74 11.86 -7.18
CA PHE A 137 -9.92 10.42 -7.21
C PHE A 137 -10.94 10.00 -6.16
N ARG A 138 -11.75 8.99 -6.48
CA ARG A 138 -12.56 8.29 -5.48
C ARG A 138 -11.94 6.92 -5.20
N VAL A 139 -11.51 6.72 -3.96
CA VAL A 139 -10.84 5.52 -3.48
C VAL A 139 -11.83 4.69 -2.67
N GLY A 140 -11.98 3.42 -3.04
CA GLY A 140 -12.74 2.45 -2.27
C GLY A 140 -11.84 1.68 -1.32
N VAL A 141 -12.32 1.39 -0.11
CA VAL A 141 -11.61 0.53 0.85
C VAL A 141 -12.48 -0.70 1.15
N PHE A 142 -11.88 -1.89 1.07
CA PHE A 142 -12.53 -3.16 1.39
C PHE A 142 -12.02 -3.72 2.73
N ALA A 143 -12.94 -4.11 3.60
CA ALA A 143 -12.68 -4.64 4.93
C ALA A 143 -12.35 -6.15 4.94
N ASP A 144 -12.94 -6.92 4.02
CA ASP A 144 -12.66 -8.37 3.85
C ASP A 144 -12.35 -8.71 2.40
N LEU A 145 -11.06 -8.72 2.09
CA LEU A 145 -10.54 -9.01 0.75
C LEU A 145 -10.89 -10.42 0.25
N ALA A 146 -10.94 -11.41 1.15
CA ALA A 146 -11.20 -12.80 0.78
C ALA A 146 -12.67 -13.01 0.35
N GLN A 147 -13.59 -12.25 0.95
CA GLN A 147 -15.01 -12.25 0.53
C GLN A 147 -15.28 -11.31 -0.64
N ALA A 148 -14.54 -10.19 -0.77
CA ALA A 148 -14.74 -9.22 -1.84
C ALA A 148 -14.24 -9.72 -3.22
N LEU A 149 -13.16 -10.51 -3.26
CA LEU A 149 -12.57 -11.01 -4.51
C LEU A 149 -13.53 -11.89 -5.36
N PRO A 150 -14.27 -12.86 -4.81
CA PRO A 150 -15.29 -13.60 -5.55
C PRO A 150 -16.45 -12.72 -6.07
N ALA A 151 -16.89 -11.75 -5.26
CA ALA A 151 -17.98 -10.83 -5.64
C ALA A 151 -17.57 -9.86 -6.75
N MET A 152 -16.35 -9.32 -6.71
CA MET A 152 -15.76 -8.47 -7.77
C MET A 152 -15.58 -9.21 -9.10
N ARG A 153 -15.30 -10.52 -9.06
CA ARG A 153 -15.14 -11.35 -10.28
C ARG A 153 -16.47 -11.65 -10.98
N MET A 154 -17.59 -11.61 -10.25
CA MET A 154 -18.93 -11.92 -10.75
C MET A 154 -19.74 -10.67 -11.11
N ALA A 155 -19.42 -9.51 -10.54
CA ALA A 155 -20.12 -8.26 -10.81
C ALA A 155 -19.58 -7.57 -12.07
N LYS A 156 -20.39 -7.52 -13.14
CA LYS A 156 -20.17 -6.57 -14.26
C LYS A 156 -20.45 -5.10 -13.86
N SER A 157 -20.92 -4.86 -12.64
CA SER A 157 -21.08 -3.54 -12.03
C SER A 157 -21.39 -3.72 -10.54
N GLY A 158 -20.53 -3.19 -9.67
CA GLY A 158 -20.82 -2.99 -8.24
C GLY A 158 -20.34 -4.11 -7.31
N ALA A 159 -19.15 -3.94 -6.74
CA ALA A 159 -18.85 -4.50 -5.43
C ALA A 159 -19.28 -3.50 -4.35
N THR A 160 -19.79 -3.98 -3.21
CA THR A 160 -20.08 -3.13 -2.05
C THR A 160 -18.77 -2.70 -1.40
N LEU A 161 -18.50 -1.39 -1.37
CA LEU A 161 -17.36 -0.82 -0.66
C LEU A 161 -17.72 -0.65 0.83
N ASP A 162 -16.74 -0.86 1.71
CA ASP A 162 -16.92 -0.66 3.16
C ASP A 162 -16.68 0.80 3.58
N ALA A 163 -15.93 1.55 2.76
CA ALA A 163 -15.80 3.01 2.84
C ALA A 163 -15.39 3.59 1.48
N ASP A 164 -15.76 4.84 1.21
CA ASP A 164 -15.25 5.65 0.11
C ASP A 164 -14.61 6.95 0.60
N LEU A 165 -13.51 7.33 -0.05
CA LEU A 165 -12.76 8.56 0.20
C LEU A 165 -12.57 9.32 -1.09
N THR A 166 -12.91 10.61 -1.07
CA THR A 166 -12.58 11.52 -2.18
C THR A 166 -11.27 12.23 -1.86
N LEU A 167 -10.29 12.10 -2.75
CA LEU A 167 -8.99 12.75 -2.67
C LEU A 167 -8.87 13.77 -3.78
N ASP A 168 -8.76 15.04 -3.42
CA ASP A 168 -8.52 16.13 -4.37
C ASP A 168 -7.09 16.68 -4.24
N ALA A 169 -6.71 17.55 -5.17
CA ALA A 169 -5.35 18.09 -5.24
C ALA A 169 -4.96 18.98 -4.05
N SER A 170 -5.91 19.55 -3.30
CA SER A 170 -5.66 20.39 -2.13
C SER A 170 -5.18 19.59 -0.91
N LEU A 171 -5.50 18.30 -0.86
CA LEU A 171 -4.98 17.40 0.18
C LEU A 171 -3.51 17.06 -0.12
N PRO A 172 -2.66 16.90 0.91
CA PRO A 172 -1.25 16.54 0.73
C PRO A 172 -1.05 15.07 0.35
N ILE A 173 -2.11 14.25 0.35
CA ILE A 173 -2.06 12.81 0.13
C ILE A 173 -1.71 12.52 -1.34
N ARG A 174 -0.65 11.74 -1.58
CA ARG A 174 -0.30 11.20 -2.92
C ARG A 174 0.05 9.71 -2.89
N GLY A 175 -0.05 9.09 -1.72
CA GLY A 175 0.21 7.68 -1.49
C GLY A 175 -0.90 7.00 -0.70
N ILE A 176 -1.23 5.78 -1.10
CA ILE A 176 -2.14 4.88 -0.40
C ILE A 176 -1.47 3.52 -0.34
N ALA A 177 -1.58 2.81 0.76
CA ALA A 177 -1.09 1.45 0.88
C ALA A 177 -2.00 0.62 1.75
N THR A 178 -2.05 -0.69 1.48
CA THR A 178 -2.89 -1.62 2.25
C THR A 178 -2.10 -2.84 2.68
N SER A 179 -2.10 -3.14 3.99
CA SER A 179 -1.40 -4.28 4.59
C SER A 179 -2.32 -5.09 5.50
N GLY A 180 -2.11 -6.40 5.57
CA GLY A 180 -2.93 -7.30 6.40
C GLY A 180 -2.46 -8.74 6.28
N TRP A 181 -2.84 -9.61 7.22
CA TRP A 181 -2.34 -10.99 7.27
C TRP A 181 -2.82 -11.87 6.11
N ARG A 182 -3.94 -11.50 5.46
CA ARG A 182 -4.48 -12.16 4.26
C ARG A 182 -3.91 -11.58 2.95
N GLY A 183 -3.01 -10.61 3.04
CA GLY A 183 -2.43 -9.93 1.89
C GLY A 183 -1.34 -10.73 1.18
N ARG A 184 -0.74 -10.12 0.15
CA ARG A 184 0.39 -10.68 -0.61
C ARG A 184 1.70 -10.81 0.19
N SER A 185 1.80 -10.06 1.28
CA SER A 185 2.97 -9.96 2.15
C SER A 185 2.64 -10.52 3.53
N PHE A 186 3.59 -11.19 4.16
CA PHE A 186 3.39 -11.71 5.50
C PHE A 186 3.22 -10.57 6.51
N SER A 187 2.29 -10.75 7.44
CA SER A 187 2.10 -9.84 8.57
C SER A 187 2.44 -10.53 9.89
N LEU A 188 3.02 -9.78 10.80
CA LEU A 188 3.20 -10.18 12.20
C LEU A 188 1.92 -9.94 13.01
N GLY A 189 1.01 -9.08 12.55
CA GLY A 189 -0.24 -8.80 13.25
C GLY A 189 -1.39 -9.67 12.76
N ILE A 190 -2.59 -9.37 13.24
CA ILE A 190 -3.83 -10.09 12.88
C ILE A 190 -4.84 -9.21 12.13
N ALA A 191 -4.52 -7.96 11.79
CA ALA A 191 -5.42 -7.11 10.99
C ALA A 191 -5.76 -7.76 9.65
N ASP A 192 -7.04 -7.85 9.33
CA ASP A 192 -7.48 -8.32 8.01
C ASP A 192 -7.02 -7.34 6.93
N SER A 193 -7.13 -6.04 7.23
CA SER A 193 -6.66 -4.94 6.38
C SER A 193 -6.38 -3.69 7.21
N VAL A 194 -5.32 -2.98 6.85
CA VAL A 194 -5.01 -1.61 7.26
C VAL A 194 -4.67 -0.82 6.01
N THR A 195 -5.48 0.18 5.71
CA THR A 195 -5.22 1.14 4.62
C THR A 195 -4.69 2.43 5.21
N VAL A 196 -3.55 2.91 4.69
CA VAL A 196 -2.88 4.14 5.13
C VAL A 196 -2.85 5.15 4.00
N LEU A 197 -3.03 6.42 4.37
CA LEU A 197 -2.91 7.58 3.49
C LEU A 197 -1.70 8.39 3.92
N ALA A 198 -0.82 8.70 2.97
CA ALA A 198 0.39 9.49 3.22
C ALA A 198 0.73 10.38 2.02
N ARG A 199 1.78 11.18 2.17
CA ARG A 199 2.26 12.12 1.15
C ARG A 199 2.93 11.44 -0.04
N ASP A 200 3.28 10.17 0.11
CA ASP A 200 3.88 9.31 -0.90
C ASP A 200 3.56 7.84 -0.58
N ALA A 201 3.60 6.98 -1.61
CA ALA A 201 3.19 5.59 -1.49
C ALA A 201 4.19 4.77 -0.66
N ALA A 202 5.49 5.09 -0.73
CA ALA A 202 6.53 4.41 0.05
C ALA A 202 6.30 4.55 1.56
N SER A 203 6.00 5.77 2.02
CA SER A 203 5.69 6.05 3.43
C SER A 203 4.38 5.38 3.85
N ALA A 204 3.37 5.39 2.97
CA ALA A 204 2.12 4.67 3.21
C ALA A 204 2.37 3.16 3.40
N ASP A 205 3.17 2.53 2.54
CA ASP A 205 3.48 1.08 2.51
C ASP A 205 4.18 0.64 3.81
N ALA A 206 5.26 1.36 4.18
CA ALA A 206 5.95 1.12 5.44
C ALA A 206 5.03 1.29 6.65
N ALA A 207 4.25 2.37 6.69
CA ALA A 207 3.34 2.66 7.80
C ALA A 207 2.19 1.64 7.89
N ALA A 208 1.62 1.21 6.77
CA ALA A 208 0.56 0.20 6.71
C ALA A 208 1.07 -1.12 7.30
N THR A 209 2.27 -1.55 6.91
CA THR A 209 2.94 -2.72 7.49
C THR A 209 3.10 -2.58 9.00
N MET A 210 3.57 -1.42 9.49
CA MET A 210 3.81 -1.21 10.91
C MET A 210 2.54 -1.11 11.75
N ILE A 211 1.47 -0.54 11.21
CA ILE A 211 0.17 -0.45 11.88
C ILE A 211 -0.52 -1.81 11.88
N ALA A 212 -0.52 -2.54 10.75
CA ALA A 212 -1.06 -3.90 10.67
C ALA A 212 -0.38 -4.83 11.69
N ASN A 213 0.95 -4.76 11.79
CA ASN A 213 1.71 -5.51 12.80
C ASN A 213 1.40 -5.08 14.25
N ALA A 214 0.85 -3.88 14.47
CA ALA A 214 0.46 -3.41 15.81
C ALA A 214 -0.98 -3.82 16.19
N VAL A 215 -1.82 -4.17 15.22
CA VAL A 215 -3.12 -4.82 15.46
C VAL A 215 -2.84 -6.28 15.80
N ASP A 216 -2.62 -6.55 17.08
CA ASP A 216 -2.18 -7.86 17.53
C ASP A 216 -2.56 -8.11 19.00
N LEU A 217 -2.64 -9.38 19.38
CA LEU A 217 -2.82 -9.86 20.74
C LEU A 217 -2.38 -11.32 20.84
N ASP A 218 -2.15 -11.80 22.06
CA ASP A 218 -1.89 -13.21 22.30
C ASP A 218 -3.20 -13.97 22.51
N HIS A 219 -3.39 -15.07 21.77
CA HIS A 219 -4.55 -15.93 21.85
C HIS A 219 -4.19 -17.31 21.30
N ALA A 220 -4.45 -18.36 22.08
CA ALA A 220 -4.01 -19.74 21.78
C ALA A 220 -4.50 -20.28 20.41
N GLY A 221 -5.61 -19.76 19.91
CA GLY A 221 -6.14 -20.13 18.60
C GLY A 221 -5.50 -19.42 17.40
N ILE A 222 -4.73 -18.35 17.59
CA ILE A 222 -4.02 -17.67 16.48
C ILE A 222 -2.85 -18.56 16.05
N VAL A 223 -2.86 -19.01 14.80
CA VAL A 223 -1.81 -19.87 14.25
C VAL A 223 -0.73 -19.01 13.63
N ARG A 224 0.52 -19.26 14.03
CA ARG A 224 1.69 -18.57 13.50
C ARG A 224 2.76 -19.58 13.10
N ALA A 225 3.55 -19.23 12.09
CA ALA A 225 4.70 -20.02 11.65
C ALA A 225 5.89 -19.10 11.36
N PRO A 226 7.13 -19.59 11.46
CA PRO A 226 8.30 -18.87 10.95
C PRO A 226 8.10 -18.49 9.48
N ALA A 227 8.37 -17.24 9.11
CA ALA A 227 8.22 -16.82 7.72
C ALA A 227 9.08 -17.67 6.76
N SER A 228 10.28 -18.03 7.20
CA SER A 228 11.23 -18.91 6.50
C SER A 228 10.67 -20.31 6.19
N SER A 229 9.71 -20.82 6.97
CA SER A 229 9.07 -22.11 6.68
C SER A 229 7.95 -22.01 5.63
N LEU A 230 7.50 -20.79 5.31
CA LEU A 230 6.43 -20.53 4.35
C LEU A 230 6.96 -20.01 3.01
N LYS A 231 8.08 -19.27 3.03
CA LYS A 231 8.70 -18.70 1.84
C LYS A 231 10.21 -18.60 2.01
N ASP A 232 10.92 -19.22 1.08
CA ASP A 232 12.38 -19.12 0.99
C ASP A 232 12.82 -17.67 0.80
N ASP A 233 13.98 -17.33 1.37
CA ASP A 233 14.62 -16.03 1.24
C ASP A 233 13.73 -14.82 1.62
N THR A 234 12.78 -15.01 2.54
CA THR A 234 12.03 -13.90 3.15
C THR A 234 12.94 -13.02 3.99
N ASP A 235 12.71 -11.71 3.92
CA ASP A 235 13.38 -10.70 4.75
C ASP A 235 13.00 -10.79 6.23
N LEU A 236 11.93 -11.54 6.56
CA LEU A 236 11.46 -11.72 7.92
C LEU A 236 12.20 -12.84 8.68
N GLY A 237 12.95 -13.72 7.99
CA GLY A 237 13.64 -14.87 8.60
C GLY A 237 12.69 -15.77 9.40
N ASP A 238 13.09 -16.17 10.62
CA ASP A 238 12.28 -17.07 11.47
C ASP A 238 11.18 -16.36 12.26
N ARG A 239 10.91 -15.08 11.97
CA ARG A 239 9.86 -14.34 12.68
C ARG A 239 8.50 -14.99 12.45
N LEU A 240 7.72 -15.07 13.53
CA LEU A 240 6.40 -15.67 13.51
C LEU A 240 5.39 -14.75 12.80
N VAL A 241 4.95 -15.19 11.62
CA VAL A 241 3.93 -14.52 10.83
C VAL A 241 2.59 -15.22 11.02
N THR A 242 1.51 -14.46 10.90
CA THR A 242 0.15 -14.98 11.08
C THR A 242 -0.24 -15.85 9.90
N VAL A 243 -0.69 -17.07 10.19
CA VAL A 243 -1.14 -18.07 9.20
C VAL A 243 -2.65 -18.22 9.23
N ASP A 244 -3.24 -18.22 10.42
CA ASP A 244 -4.68 -18.30 10.61
C ASP A 244 -5.12 -17.52 11.85
N VAL A 245 -6.28 -16.87 11.74
CA VAL A 245 -6.90 -16.11 12.83
C VAL A 245 -8.31 -16.66 13.01
N PRO A 246 -8.61 -17.33 14.15
CA PRO A 246 -9.94 -17.87 14.40
C PRO A 246 -10.92 -16.73 14.68
N ALA A 247 -12.22 -17.03 14.71
CA ALA A 247 -13.19 -16.08 15.23
C ALA A 247 -12.83 -15.69 16.67
N LEU A 248 -12.61 -14.40 16.91
CA LEU A 248 -12.20 -13.88 18.21
C LEU A 248 -13.41 -13.27 18.94
N PRO A 249 -13.48 -13.40 20.27
CA PRO A 249 -14.43 -12.65 21.08
C PRO A 249 -14.33 -11.14 20.80
N GLN A 250 -15.47 -10.48 20.70
CA GLN A 250 -15.54 -9.07 20.31
C GLN A 250 -14.67 -8.13 21.16
N PRO A 251 -14.56 -8.29 22.49
CA PRO A 251 -13.64 -7.48 23.30
C PRO A 251 -12.16 -7.61 22.90
N LEU A 252 -11.73 -8.79 22.43
CA LEU A 252 -10.36 -9.02 21.95
C LEU A 252 -10.12 -8.34 20.60
N VAL A 253 -11.10 -8.41 19.68
CA VAL A 253 -11.07 -7.66 18.41
C VAL A 253 -10.92 -6.17 18.68
N ASP A 254 -11.73 -5.62 19.59
CA ASP A 254 -11.68 -4.20 19.95
C ASP A 254 -10.34 -3.82 20.61
N PHE A 255 -9.77 -4.71 21.42
CA PHE A 255 -8.46 -4.52 22.03
C PHE A 255 -7.32 -4.47 20.99
N ALA A 256 -7.28 -5.44 20.05
CA ALA A 256 -6.28 -5.44 18.98
C ALA A 256 -6.39 -4.18 18.10
N LEU A 257 -7.61 -3.80 17.71
CA LEU A 257 -7.85 -2.58 16.93
C LEU A 257 -7.42 -1.31 17.70
N ALA A 258 -7.64 -1.25 19.01
CA ALA A 258 -7.19 -0.11 19.82
C ALA A 258 -5.66 0.04 19.82
N ARG A 259 -4.90 -1.08 19.82
CA ARG A 259 -3.43 -1.04 19.69
C ARG A 259 -2.98 -0.52 18.32
N GLY A 260 -3.67 -0.93 17.26
CA GLY A 260 -3.47 -0.41 15.90
C GLY A 260 -3.74 1.10 15.81
N VAL A 261 -4.87 1.56 16.35
CA VAL A 261 -5.22 3.00 16.39
C VAL A 261 -4.17 3.80 17.16
N ALA A 262 -3.70 3.29 18.30
CA ALA A 262 -2.63 3.94 19.04
C ALA A 262 -1.31 4.02 18.25
N ALA A 263 -1.01 3.02 17.40
CA ALA A 263 0.13 3.08 16.48
C ALA A 263 -0.08 4.11 15.37
N ALA A 264 -1.24 4.11 14.73
CA ALA A 264 -1.57 5.07 13.69
C ALA A 264 -1.51 6.52 14.19
N ARG A 265 -2.09 6.80 15.37
CA ARG A 265 -2.02 8.13 16.00
C ARG A 265 -0.59 8.58 16.24
N ARG A 266 0.27 7.70 16.78
CA ARG A 266 1.70 8.04 16.94
C ARG A 266 2.35 8.41 15.61
N LEU A 267 2.07 7.69 14.53
CA LEU A 267 2.65 8.02 13.22
C LEU A 267 2.11 9.36 12.68
N GLN A 268 0.84 9.64 12.90
CA GLN A 268 0.21 10.91 12.55
C GLN A 268 0.80 12.09 13.36
N ASP A 269 1.00 11.91 14.67
CA ASP A 269 1.61 12.92 15.55
C ASP A 269 3.05 13.28 15.12
N HIS A 270 3.75 12.36 14.44
CA HIS A 270 5.07 12.58 13.86
C HIS A 270 5.03 13.04 12.38
N GLY A 271 3.84 13.29 11.83
CA GLY A 271 3.64 13.75 10.45
C GLY A 271 3.99 12.69 9.39
N LEU A 272 4.00 11.41 9.74
CA LEU A 272 4.37 10.31 8.83
C LEU A 272 3.19 9.81 7.99
N ILE A 273 1.96 9.99 8.47
CA ILE A 273 0.73 9.62 7.78
C ILE A 273 -0.31 10.72 7.96
N GLU A 274 -1.25 10.81 7.01
CA GLU A 274 -2.40 11.70 7.08
C GLU A 274 -3.63 10.98 7.67
N GLY A 275 -3.71 9.65 7.53
CA GLY A 275 -4.75 8.86 8.17
C GLY A 275 -4.63 7.36 7.92
N ALA A 276 -5.41 6.58 8.66
CA ALA A 276 -5.49 5.14 8.52
C ALA A 276 -6.90 4.59 8.81
N ALA A 277 -7.30 3.57 8.06
CA ALA A 277 -8.48 2.76 8.31
C ALA A 277 -8.04 1.32 8.63
N LEU A 278 -8.54 0.75 9.71
CA LEU A 278 -8.13 -0.55 10.26
C LEU A 278 -9.34 -1.47 10.37
N PHE A 279 -9.19 -2.71 9.90
CA PHE A 279 -10.27 -3.70 9.85
C PHE A 279 -9.83 -5.03 10.48
N LEU A 280 -10.70 -5.59 11.31
CA LEU A 280 -10.55 -6.92 11.92
C LEU A 280 -11.92 -7.54 12.20
N GLN A 281 -12.20 -8.69 11.58
CA GLN A 281 -13.41 -9.51 11.74
C GLN A 281 -14.72 -8.69 11.67
N GLY A 282 -14.86 -7.88 10.62
CA GLY A 282 -16.04 -7.05 10.36
C GLY A 282 -16.14 -5.78 11.21
N ARG A 283 -15.12 -5.47 12.02
CA ARG A 283 -15.03 -4.25 12.81
C ARG A 283 -14.02 -3.30 12.21
N ALA A 284 -14.38 -2.02 12.18
CA ALA A 284 -13.54 -0.95 11.64
C ALA A 284 -13.12 0.05 12.73
N ARG A 285 -11.96 0.67 12.57
CA ARG A 285 -11.52 1.88 13.27
C ARG A 285 -10.79 2.82 12.31
N ILE A 286 -10.85 4.11 12.60
CA ILE A 286 -10.20 5.17 11.82
C ILE A 286 -9.29 5.98 12.74
N ALA A 287 -8.16 6.45 12.20
CA ALA A 287 -7.29 7.45 12.80
C ALA A 287 -6.96 8.55 11.76
N GLY A 288 -6.94 9.82 12.19
CA GLY A 288 -6.45 10.97 11.42
C GLY A 288 -7.37 11.61 10.38
N LEU A 289 -8.50 10.98 10.08
CA LEU A 289 -9.37 11.40 8.98
C LEU A 289 -10.54 12.32 9.40
N HIS A 290 -10.49 12.88 10.61
CA HIS A 290 -11.63 13.63 11.20
C HIS A 290 -11.47 15.16 11.18
N ASP A 291 -10.31 15.71 10.81
CA ASP A 291 -10.04 17.15 10.92
C ASP A 291 -9.99 17.91 9.59
N THR A 292 -10.30 17.26 8.47
CA THR A 292 -10.35 17.91 7.14
C THR A 292 -11.78 17.94 6.62
N GLU A 293 -12.42 19.10 6.66
CA GLU A 293 -13.75 19.34 6.04
C GLU A 293 -13.82 18.95 4.55
N SER A 294 -12.68 18.72 3.88
CA SER A 294 -12.56 18.25 2.49
C SER A 294 -12.51 16.72 2.33
N ALA A 295 -12.16 15.95 3.38
CA ALA A 295 -12.04 14.50 3.33
C ALA A 295 -13.25 13.84 3.99
N LEU A 296 -14.38 13.81 3.29
CA LEU A 296 -15.57 13.08 3.75
C LEU A 296 -15.34 11.57 3.60
N LEU A 297 -14.77 10.93 4.64
CA LEU A 297 -14.89 9.48 4.79
C LEU A 297 -16.30 9.15 5.25
N SER A 298 -17.10 8.66 4.32
CA SER A 298 -18.39 8.08 4.63
C SER A 298 -18.20 6.60 4.92
N LEU A 299 -18.35 6.21 6.19
CA LEU A 299 -18.54 4.80 6.57
C LEU A 299 -19.97 4.39 6.19
N HIS A 300 -20.25 4.26 4.90
CA HIS A 300 -21.50 3.73 4.39
C HIS A 300 -21.20 2.58 3.42
N ARG A 301 -21.98 1.48 3.50
CA ARG A 301 -21.99 0.43 2.48
C ARG A 301 -22.47 1.05 1.17
N ALA A 302 -21.55 1.51 0.34
CA ALA A 302 -21.86 2.20 -0.91
C ALA A 302 -21.76 1.23 -2.09
N HIS A 303 -22.71 1.34 -3.02
CA HIS A 303 -22.61 0.73 -4.35
C HIS A 303 -21.90 1.72 -5.29
N SER A 304 -20.66 1.44 -5.71
CA SER A 304 -20.02 2.21 -6.78
C SER A 304 -18.93 1.43 -7.53
N THR A 305 -18.54 1.98 -8.67
CA THR A 305 -17.36 1.58 -9.47
C THR A 305 -16.11 2.29 -8.93
N THR A 306 -15.10 1.54 -8.48
CA THR A 306 -13.79 2.08 -8.09
C THR A 306 -13.00 2.55 -9.31
N GLU A 307 -12.33 3.70 -9.22
CA GLU A 307 -11.57 4.28 -10.35
C GLU A 307 -10.18 3.62 -10.51
N ALA A 308 -9.57 3.14 -9.42
CA ALA A 308 -8.27 2.49 -9.44
C ALA A 308 -8.40 1.01 -9.02
N SER A 309 -9.04 0.19 -9.86
CA SER A 309 -9.23 -1.23 -9.51
C SER A 309 -7.89 -1.94 -9.35
N CYS A 310 -7.76 -2.72 -8.29
CA CYS A 310 -6.64 -3.61 -8.14
C CYS A 310 -6.52 -4.74 -9.17
N SER A 311 -5.30 -5.23 -9.32
CA SER A 311 -4.96 -6.46 -10.03
C SER A 311 -5.74 -7.65 -9.46
N LYS A 312 -5.82 -8.75 -10.22
CA LYS A 312 -6.46 -10.03 -9.79
C LYS A 312 -5.91 -10.58 -8.48
N TYR A 313 -4.82 -9.99 -7.96
CA TYR A 313 -4.04 -10.35 -6.78
C TYR A 313 -3.83 -9.19 -5.78
N ALA A 314 -4.49 -8.04 -5.98
CA ALA A 314 -4.28 -6.81 -5.20
C ALA A 314 -5.61 -6.28 -4.61
N ALA A 315 -5.55 -5.44 -3.56
CA ALA A 315 -6.69 -5.06 -2.73
C ALA A 315 -6.79 -3.54 -2.47
N CYS A 316 -7.42 -2.82 -3.39
CA CYS A 316 -7.80 -1.40 -3.39
C CYS A 316 -8.81 -1.23 -4.54
#